data_AF-A0A3R9UIZ2-F1
#
_entry.id   AF-A0A3R9UIZ2-F1
#
_cell.length_a   1.000
_cell.length_b   1.000
_cell.length_c   1.000
_cell.angle_alpha   90.00
_cell.angle_beta   90.00
_cell.angle_gamma   90.00
#
_symmetry.space_group_name_H-M   'P 1'
#
loop_
_entity.id
_entity.type
_entity.pdbx_description
1 polymer ?
#
loop_
_entity_poly.entity_id
_entity_poly.type
_entity_poly.pdbx_seq_one_letter_code
_entity_poly.pdbx_strand_id
1 'polypeptide(L)'
;MVTLPGDDSATTYHLRPPGGGPTWSAPTDASTLRPVPAQITHATLLPSGDAVYDPRTRQGSVPVVFHLADGSTSEGALVLTSAELERLHAQTGRLLVSHDKATGDSA
;
A
#
# COMPACT_ATOMS: atom_id res chain seq x y z
N MET A 1 -3.27 -24.07 43.43
CA MET A 1 -3.85 -22.97 42.66
C MET A 1 -2.68 -22.20 42.07
N VAL A 2 -2.47 -22.27 40.75
CA VAL A 2 -1.37 -21.56 40.08
C VAL A 2 -1.99 -20.29 39.50
N THR A 3 -1.60 -19.14 40.03
CA THR A 3 -2.04 -17.84 39.51
C THR A 3 -1.24 -17.53 38.25
N LEU A 4 -1.93 -17.28 37.14
CA LEU A 4 -1.31 -16.74 35.94
C LEU A 4 -0.86 -15.30 36.24
N PRO A 5 0.39 -14.91 35.95
CA PRO A 5 0.79 -13.51 36.11
C PRO A 5 0.06 -12.66 35.06
N GLY A 6 -0.84 -11.80 35.53
CA GLY A 6 -1.59 -10.86 34.67
C GLY A 6 -2.94 -10.40 35.23
N ASP A 7 -3.46 -11.03 36.28
CA ASP A 7 -4.81 -10.71 36.80
C ASP A 7 -4.93 -9.36 37.52
N ASP A 8 -3.81 -8.71 37.86
CA ASP A 8 -3.79 -7.32 38.36
C ASP A 8 -2.90 -6.43 37.48
N SER A 9 -3.55 -5.64 36.62
CA SER A 9 -3.15 -4.25 36.33
C SER A 9 -1.75 -3.96 35.77
N ALA A 10 -1.19 -4.79 34.87
CA ALA A 10 -0.07 -4.32 34.06
C ALA A 10 -0.59 -3.60 32.79
N THR A 11 -1.11 -2.38 32.93
CA THR A 11 -1.45 -1.49 31.81
C THR A 11 -0.20 -0.92 31.11
N THR A 12 0.99 -1.36 31.54
CA THR A 12 2.29 -0.88 31.10
C THR A 12 3.28 -2.05 31.02
N TYR A 13 3.89 -2.25 29.85
CA TYR A 13 5.03 -3.14 29.64
C TYR A 13 6.28 -2.53 30.27
N HIS A 14 7.11 -3.34 30.92
CA HIS A 14 8.43 -2.94 31.43
C HIS A 14 9.52 -3.87 30.89
N LEU A 15 10.55 -3.30 30.26
CA LEU A 15 11.73 -4.04 29.80
C LEU A 15 12.97 -3.51 30.51
N ARG A 16 13.78 -4.42 31.06
CA ARG A 16 15.10 -4.11 31.61
C ARG A 16 16.18 -4.62 30.66
N PRO A 17 17.02 -3.75 30.09
CA PRO A 17 18.11 -4.20 29.23
C PRO A 17 19.08 -5.09 30.02
N PRO A 18 19.56 -6.22 29.44
CA PRO A 18 20.66 -6.96 30.04
C PRO A 18 21.89 -6.04 30.13
N GLY A 19 22.46 -5.90 31.33
CA GLY A 19 23.56 -4.97 31.61
C GLY A 19 23.19 -3.72 32.42
N GLY A 20 21.94 -3.59 32.89
CA GLY A 20 21.58 -2.57 33.90
C GLY A 20 21.29 -1.17 33.35
N GLY A 21 20.87 -1.08 32.09
CA GLY A 21 20.44 0.18 31.47
C GLY A 21 19.11 0.73 32.04
N PRO A 22 18.71 1.94 31.61
CA PRO A 22 17.45 2.54 32.04
C PRO A 22 16.27 1.60 31.74
N THR A 23 15.35 1.49 32.68
CA THR A 23 14.14 0.68 32.51
C THR A 23 13.28 1.31 31.44
N TRP A 24 12.95 0.55 30.39
CA TRP A 24 12.01 0.96 29.35
C TRP A 24 10.60 0.61 29.77
N SER A 25 9.65 1.50 29.52
CA SER A 25 8.23 1.24 29.75
C SER A 25 7.35 1.79 28.65
N ALA A 26 6.27 1.07 28.32
CA ALA A 26 5.26 1.52 27.36
C ALA A 26 3.86 1.08 27.78
N PRO A 27 2.82 1.92 27.60
CA PRO A 27 1.43 1.50 27.79
C PRO A 27 1.09 0.26 26.96
N THR A 28 0.22 -0.61 27.49
CA THR A 28 -0.23 -1.83 26.80
C THR A 28 -1.29 -1.58 25.73
N ASP A 29 -1.74 -0.33 25.58
CA ASP A 29 -2.76 0.10 24.63
C ASP A 29 -2.25 0.26 23.18
N ALA A 30 -1.01 -0.19 22.92
CA ALA A 30 -0.35 -0.09 21.63
C ALA A 30 -0.16 1.34 21.09
N SER A 31 -0.42 2.39 21.88
CA SER A 31 -0.24 3.80 21.49
C SER A 31 1.21 4.15 21.12
N THR A 32 2.16 3.35 21.58
CA THR A 32 3.59 3.50 21.30
C THR A 32 4.07 2.69 20.08
N LEU A 33 3.20 1.85 19.50
CA LEU A 33 3.53 1.13 18.27
C LEU A 33 3.39 2.07 17.07
N ARG A 34 4.38 2.04 16.18
CA ARG A 34 4.20 2.61 14.85
C ARG A 34 3.25 1.69 14.08
N PRO A 35 2.18 2.20 13.45
CA PRO A 35 1.35 1.40 12.57
C PRO A 35 2.22 0.74 11.51
N VAL A 36 2.08 -0.57 11.34
CA VAL A 36 2.67 -1.27 10.19
C VAL A 36 1.80 -0.89 8.99
N PRO A 37 2.37 -0.28 7.94
CA PRO A 37 1.59 0.04 6.74
C PRO A 37 0.99 -1.25 6.18
N ALA A 38 -0.32 -1.26 5.95
CA ALA A 38 -0.97 -2.40 5.33
C ALA A 38 -0.38 -2.64 3.93
N GLN A 39 -0.30 -3.91 3.53
CA GLN A 39 0.28 -4.26 2.24
C GLN A 39 -0.63 -3.81 1.10
N ILE A 40 -0.05 -3.24 0.05
CA ILE A 40 -0.77 -2.96 -1.20
C ILE A 40 -1.14 -4.28 -1.87
N THR A 41 -2.41 -4.43 -2.22
CA THR A 41 -2.94 -5.62 -2.90
C THR A 41 -3.01 -5.42 -4.41
N HIS A 42 -3.51 -4.27 -4.86
CA HIS A 42 -3.62 -3.91 -6.27
C HIS A 42 -3.77 -2.39 -6.42
N ALA A 43 -3.67 -1.92 -7.67
CA ALA A 43 -3.84 -0.53 -8.03
C ALA A 43 -4.88 -0.39 -9.15
N THR A 44 -5.64 0.70 -9.11
CA THR A 44 -6.57 1.11 -10.17
C THR A 44 -6.26 2.53 -10.61
N LEU A 45 -6.65 2.91 -11.83
CA LEU A 45 -6.51 4.29 -12.28
C LEU A 45 -7.36 5.23 -11.41
N LEU A 46 -6.82 6.40 -11.07
CA LEU A 46 -7.57 7.43 -10.35
C LEU A 46 -8.54 8.11 -11.35
N PRO A 47 -9.87 8.08 -11.12
CA PRO A 47 -10.85 8.51 -12.13
C PRO A 47 -10.76 9.99 -12.56
N SER A 48 -10.25 10.86 -11.70
CA SER A 48 -10.14 12.30 -11.92
C SER A 48 -8.72 12.76 -12.28
N GLY A 49 -7.75 11.83 -12.37
CA GLY A 49 -6.36 12.16 -12.59
C GLY A 49 -5.92 11.92 -14.03
N ASP A 50 -5.39 12.95 -14.69
CA ASP A 50 -4.80 12.82 -16.01
C ASP A 50 -3.33 12.38 -15.97
N ALA A 51 -2.91 11.67 -17.01
CA ALA A 51 -1.52 11.32 -17.21
C ALA A 51 -0.68 12.55 -17.60
N VAL A 52 0.50 12.68 -17.01
CA VAL A 52 1.45 13.77 -17.29
C VAL A 52 2.75 13.20 -17.82
N TYR A 53 3.32 13.80 -18.85
CA TYR A 53 4.66 13.47 -19.34
C TYR A 53 5.64 14.59 -18.98
N ASP A 54 6.71 14.24 -18.25
CA ASP A 54 7.80 15.16 -17.95
C ASP A 54 8.94 14.96 -18.97
N PRO A 55 9.19 15.93 -19.87
CA PRO A 55 10.26 15.82 -20.86
C PRO A 55 11.66 15.91 -20.24
N ARG A 56 11.82 16.45 -19.02
CA ARG A 56 13.13 16.58 -18.36
C ARG A 56 13.64 15.23 -17.88
N THR A 57 12.76 14.42 -17.32
CA THR A 57 13.07 13.06 -16.82
C THR A 57 12.76 11.98 -17.86
N ARG A 58 12.05 12.33 -18.94
CA ARG A 58 11.56 11.41 -19.98
C ARG A 58 10.68 10.30 -19.39
N GLN A 59 9.82 10.70 -18.46
CA GLN A 59 8.91 9.80 -17.76
C GLN A 59 7.48 10.27 -17.87
N GLY A 60 6.57 9.32 -17.99
CA GLY A 60 5.14 9.53 -17.80
C GLY A 60 4.73 9.18 -16.39
N SER A 61 3.72 9.87 -15.88
CA SER A 61 3.11 9.63 -14.58
C SER A 61 1.61 9.47 -14.78
N VAL A 62 1.03 8.38 -14.29
CA VAL A 62 -0.41 8.14 -14.32
C VAL A 62 -0.92 8.08 -12.89
N PRO A 63 -1.87 8.92 -12.47
CA PRO A 63 -2.46 8.86 -11.14
C PRO A 63 -3.18 7.53 -10.89
N VAL A 64 -2.93 6.93 -9.72
CA VAL A 64 -3.49 5.63 -9.32
C VAL A 64 -4.00 5.66 -7.88
N VAL A 65 -4.93 4.76 -7.58
CA VAL A 65 -5.37 4.43 -6.22
C VAL A 65 -4.83 3.05 -5.88
N PHE A 66 -4.06 2.96 -4.80
CA PHE A 66 -3.63 1.71 -4.19
C PHE A 66 -4.70 1.22 -3.21
N HIS A 67 -5.04 -0.06 -3.30
CA HIS A 67 -5.96 -0.74 -2.39
C HIS A 67 -5.16 -1.61 -1.43
N LEU A 68 -5.32 -1.40 -0.13
CA LEU A 68 -4.53 -2.06 0.90
C LEU A 68 -5.30 -3.25 1.50
N ALA A 69 -4.57 -4.18 2.11
CA ALA A 69 -5.12 -5.42 2.66
C ALA A 69 -6.12 -5.20 3.82
N ASP A 70 -6.06 -4.04 4.48
CA ASP A 70 -6.99 -3.64 5.54
C ASP A 70 -8.27 -2.97 5.00
N GLY A 71 -8.43 -2.88 3.68
CA GLY A 71 -9.54 -2.22 3.01
C GLY A 71 -9.40 -0.70 2.87
N SER A 72 -8.31 -0.11 3.37
CA SER A 72 -8.01 1.30 3.15
C SER A 72 -7.47 1.53 1.73
N THR A 73 -7.48 2.79 1.31
CA THR A 73 -6.93 3.22 0.01
C THR A 73 -5.92 4.35 0.18
N SER A 74 -5.01 4.47 -0.78
CA SER A 74 -4.03 5.55 -0.83
C SER A 74 -3.82 6.00 -2.26
N GLU A 75 -3.82 7.31 -2.51
CA GLU A 75 -3.53 7.88 -3.82
C GLU A 75 -2.02 7.94 -4.07
N GLY A 76 -1.64 7.78 -5.34
CA GLY A 76 -0.26 7.94 -5.78
C GLY A 76 -0.13 8.01 -7.29
N ALA A 77 1.07 7.71 -7.80
CA ALA A 77 1.37 7.78 -9.22
C ALA A 77 2.16 6.55 -9.67
N LEU A 78 1.75 5.98 -10.81
CA LEU A 78 2.55 5.03 -11.56
C LEU A 78 3.48 5.82 -12.48
N VAL A 79 4.77 5.86 -12.13
CA VAL A 79 5.81 6.53 -12.92
C VAL A 79 6.46 5.51 -13.84
N LEU A 80 6.53 5.84 -15.12
CA LEU A 80 6.97 4.96 -16.20
C LEU A 80 8.01 5.68 -17.06
N THR A 81 9.09 4.98 -17.39
CA THR A 81 10.01 5.41 -18.45
C THR A 81 9.33 5.36 -19.83
N SER A 82 9.91 6.04 -20.83
CA SER A 82 9.39 5.98 -22.21
C SER A 82 9.22 4.55 -22.74
N ALA A 83 10.18 3.66 -22.46
CA ALA A 83 10.10 2.26 -22.90
C ALA A 83 8.98 1.48 -22.20
N GLU A 84 8.71 1.78 -20.93
CA GLU A 84 7.61 1.17 -20.18
C GLU A 84 6.25 1.71 -20.65
N LEU A 85 6.16 3.01 -21.00
CA LEU A 85 4.96 3.59 -21.61
C LEU A 85 4.60 2.90 -22.93
N GLU A 86 5.56 2.73 -23.82
CA GLU A 86 5.35 2.04 -25.10
C GLU A 86 4.89 0.59 -24.89
N ARG A 87 5.54 -0.12 -23.97
CA ARG A 87 5.17 -1.49 -23.61
C ARG A 87 3.76 -1.57 -23.05
N LEU A 88 3.42 -0.67 -22.14
CA LEU A 88 2.11 -0.63 -21.50
C LEU A 88 1.02 -0.32 -22.53
N HIS A 89 1.24 0.68 -23.41
CA HIS A 89 0.32 1.02 -24.50
C HIS A 89 0.04 -0.18 -25.41
N ALA A 90 1.09 -0.91 -25.81
CA ALA A 90 0.93 -2.10 -26.63
C ALA A 90 0.17 -3.23 -25.91
N GLN A 91 0.39 -3.41 -24.60
CA GLN A 91 -0.33 -4.41 -23.80
C GLN A 91 -1.81 -4.06 -23.62
N THR A 92 -2.11 -2.82 -23.24
CA THR A 92 -3.50 -2.39 -23.01
C THR A 92 -4.29 -2.31 -24.30
N GLY A 93 -3.67 -1.89 -25.41
CA GLY A 93 -4.30 -1.92 -26.74
C GLY A 93 -4.76 -3.33 -27.14
N ARG A 94 -3.97 -4.37 -26.86
CA ARG A 94 -4.37 -5.77 -27.10
C ARG A 94 -5.52 -6.21 -26.19
N LEU A 95 -5.54 -5.75 -24.95
CA LEU A 95 -6.64 -6.03 -24.02
C LEU A 95 -7.95 -5.38 -24.50
N LEU A 96 -7.91 -4.15 -24.99
CA LEU A 96 -9.08 -3.45 -25.55
C LEU A 96 -9.63 -4.17 -26.79
N VAL A 97 -8.76 -4.56 -27.74
CA VAL A 97 -9.18 -5.36 -28.89
C VAL A 97 -9.82 -6.68 -28.46
N SER A 98 -9.31 -7.31 -27.40
CA SER A 98 -9.88 -8.55 -26.87
C SER A 98 -11.22 -8.30 -26.18
N HIS A 99 -11.36 -7.17 -25.49
CA HIS A 99 -12.61 -6.73 -24.87
C HIS A 99 -13.70 -6.50 -25.92
N ASP A 100 -13.39 -5.75 -26.99
CA ASP A 100 -14.34 -5.45 -28.08
C ASP A 100 -14.83 -6.72 -28.76
N LYS A 101 -13.97 -7.73 -28.93
CA LYS A 101 -14.38 -9.04 -29.46
C LYS A 101 -15.31 -9.79 -28.51
N ALA A 102 -15.05 -9.72 -27.20
CA ALA A 102 -15.88 -10.39 -26.20
C ALA A 102 -17.26 -9.73 -26.03
N THR A 103 -17.36 -8.41 -26.23
CA THR A 103 -18.62 -7.66 -26.08
C THR A 103 -19.37 -7.45 -27.40
N GLY A 104 -18.68 -7.45 -28.54
CA GLY A 104 -19.25 -7.24 -29.88
C GLY A 104 -19.86 -8.47 -30.55
N ASP A 105 -19.66 -9.68 -30.01
CA ASP A 105 -20.32 -10.92 -30.48
C ASP A 105 -21.68 -11.16 -29.79
N SER A 106 -22.16 -10.19 -29.00
CA SER A 106 -23.46 -10.25 -28.28
C SER A 106 -24.50 -9.24 -28.78
N ALA A 107 -24.37 -8.71 -30.00
CA ALA A 107 -25.30 -7.74 -30.58
C ALA A 107 -25.97 -8.24 -31.87
#